data_AF-A0A949ITB5-F1
#
_entry.id   AF-A0A949ITB5-F1
#
_cell.length_a   1.000
_cell.length_b   1.000
_cell.length_c   1.000
_cell.angle_alpha   90.00
_cell.angle_beta   90.00
_cell.angle_gamma   90.00
#
_symmetry.space_group_name_H-M   'P 1'
#
loop_
_entity.id
_entity.type
_entity.pdbx_description
1 polymer ?
#
loop_
_entity_poly.entity_id
_entity_poly.type
_entity_poly.pdbx_seq_one_letter_code
_entity_poly.pdbx_strand_id
1 'polypeptide(L)'
;MNHNGITALFNKFAGREIQVVENARTMNIGGQTCTFDEVSPVNGEPTLKEMEKTANDNGLRLRVWFPGTVGTMDLRMDRVNVRVSKAPDGKWRVGGISIG
;
A
#
# COMPACT_ATOMS: atom_id res chain seq x y z
N MET A 1 -5.38 18.80 -11.29
CA MET A 1 -5.98 17.50 -10.88
C MET A 1 -6.91 17.74 -9.71
N ASN A 2 -8.17 17.28 -9.77
CA ASN A 2 -9.13 17.45 -8.68
C ASN A 2 -8.91 16.34 -7.63
N HIS A 3 -8.39 16.70 -6.46
CA HIS A 3 -8.05 15.76 -5.38
C HIS A 3 -9.28 14.98 -4.89
N ASN A 4 -10.46 15.62 -4.86
CA ASN A 4 -11.71 14.97 -4.43
C ASN A 4 -12.18 13.89 -5.43
N GLY A 5 -11.89 14.07 -6.72
CA GLY A 5 -12.23 13.10 -7.75
C GLY A 5 -11.37 11.83 -7.67
N ILE A 6 -10.09 11.96 -7.33
CA ILE A 6 -9.18 10.81 -7.23
C ILE A 6 -9.48 10.00 -5.96
N THR A 7 -9.71 10.65 -4.82
CA THR A 7 -10.15 9.93 -3.61
C THR A 7 -11.45 9.18 -3.87
N ALA A 8 -12.43 9.80 -4.54
CA ALA A 8 -13.67 9.13 -4.91
C ALA A 8 -13.46 7.93 -5.85
N LEU A 9 -12.56 8.06 -6.83
CA LEU A 9 -12.21 6.97 -7.76
C LEU A 9 -11.66 5.74 -7.03
N PHE A 10 -10.85 5.95 -5.99
CA PHE A 10 -10.22 4.88 -5.24
C PHE A 10 -11.05 4.35 -4.05
N ASN A 11 -12.09 5.07 -3.62
CA ASN A 11 -12.99 4.62 -2.55
C ASN A 11 -13.64 3.25 -2.82
N LYS A 12 -13.79 2.84 -4.08
CA LYS A 12 -14.29 1.49 -4.45
C LYS A 12 -13.39 0.35 -3.94
N PHE A 13 -12.15 0.66 -3.56
CA PHE A 13 -11.20 -0.30 -3.01
C PHE A 13 -11.16 -0.31 -1.48
N ALA A 14 -11.75 0.69 -0.81
CA ALA A 14 -11.74 0.76 0.64
C ALA A 14 -12.36 -0.50 1.26
N GLY A 15 -11.66 -1.10 2.23
CA GLY A 15 -12.09 -2.33 2.90
C GLY A 15 -11.93 -3.62 2.08
N ARG A 16 -11.49 -3.55 0.82
CA ARG A 16 -11.20 -4.77 0.04
C ARG A 16 -10.03 -5.53 0.66
N GLU A 17 -10.16 -6.85 0.65
CA GLU A 17 -9.16 -7.77 1.16
C GLU A 17 -7.95 -7.82 0.23
N ILE A 18 -6.76 -7.82 0.82
CA ILE A 18 -5.47 -7.97 0.14
C ILE A 18 -4.86 -9.27 0.64
N GLN A 19 -4.52 -10.17 -0.28
CA GLN A 19 -3.77 -11.37 0.09
C GLN A 19 -2.30 -11.02 0.28
N VAL A 20 -1.74 -11.40 1.42
CA VAL A 20 -0.35 -11.06 1.79
C VAL A 20 0.41 -12.30 2.26
N VAL A 21 1.72 -12.16 2.26
CA VAL A 21 2.67 -13.03 2.95
C VAL A 21 3.26 -12.22 4.10
N GLU A 22 3.14 -12.75 5.32
CA GLU A 22 3.80 -12.22 6.51
C GLU A 22 5.16 -12.90 6.63
N ASN A 23 6.23 -12.11 6.67
CA ASN A 23 7.61 -12.56 6.73
C ASN A 23 8.35 -11.88 7.89
N ALA A 24 9.49 -12.43 8.28
CA ALA A 24 10.44 -11.75 9.15
C ALA A 24 11.63 -11.29 8.32
N ARG A 25 11.93 -9.98 8.36
CA ARG A 25 13.09 -9.40 7.69
C ARG A 25 14.16 -9.08 8.71
N THR A 26 15.37 -9.57 8.45
CA THR A 26 16.54 -9.29 9.28
C THR A 26 17.48 -8.35 8.53
N MET A 27 17.90 -7.26 9.18
CA MET A 27 18.80 -6.25 8.62
C MET A 27 19.85 -5.82 9.63
N ASN A 28 21.06 -5.51 9.15
CA ASN A 28 22.07 -4.84 9.95
C ASN A 28 21.84 -3.32 9.90
N ILE A 29 21.47 -2.71 11.03
CA ILE A 29 21.26 -1.27 11.18
C ILE A 29 22.23 -0.77 12.24
N GLY A 30 23.15 0.13 11.87
CA GLY A 30 24.13 0.70 12.81
C GLY A 30 25.05 -0.34 13.47
N GLY A 31 25.32 -1.47 12.79
CA GLY A 31 26.14 -2.56 13.33
C GLY A 31 25.38 -3.56 14.22
N GLN A 32 24.07 -3.39 14.39
CA GLN A 32 23.21 -4.33 15.12
C GLN A 32 22.30 -5.09 14.15
N THR A 33 22.16 -6.41 14.37
CA THR A 33 21.19 -7.26 13.68
C THR A 33 19.81 -7.00 14.26
N CYS A 34 18.92 -6.39 13.46
CA CYS A 34 17.53 -6.14 13.82
C CYS A 34 16.61 -7.03 12.98
N THR A 35 15.66 -7.70 13.62
CA THR A 35 14.59 -8.45 12.94
C THR A 35 13.27 -7.74 13.14
N PHE A 36 12.50 -7.57 12.07
CA PHE A 36 11.19 -6.94 12.11
C PHE A 36 10.21 -7.67 11.19
N ASP A 37 8.93 -7.59 11.53
CA ASP A 37 7.85 -8.14 10.72
C ASP A 37 7.73 -7.33 9.42
N GLU A 38 7.76 -8.03 8.29
CA GLU A 38 7.58 -7.48 6.96
C GLU A 38 6.36 -8.13 6.32
N VAL A 39 5.49 -7.30 5.75
CA VAL A 39 4.29 -7.77 5.06
C VAL A 39 4.39 -7.38 3.60
N SER A 40 4.22 -8.36 2.72
CA SER A 40 4.26 -8.15 1.26
C SER A 40 3.01 -8.78 0.62
N PRO A 41 2.49 -8.21 -0.48
CA PRO A 41 1.38 -8.83 -1.18
C PRO A 41 1.82 -10.14 -1.83
N VAL A 42 0.89 -11.08 -1.98
CA VAL A 42 1.15 -12.26 -2.82
C VAL A 42 1.43 -11.83 -4.26
N ASN A 43 2.23 -12.61 -4.98
CA ASN A 43 2.52 -12.29 -6.37
C ASN A 43 1.22 -12.26 -7.18
N GLY A 44 0.99 -11.15 -7.86
CA GLY A 44 -0.18 -10.97 -8.71
C GLY A 44 -1.50 -10.76 -7.98
N GLU A 45 -1.47 -10.26 -6.74
CA GLU A 45 -2.65 -9.93 -5.94
C GLU A 45 -3.67 -9.11 -6.78
N PRO A 46 -4.92 -9.60 -6.93
CA PRO A 46 -5.87 -9.06 -7.90
C PRO A 46 -6.34 -7.64 -7.57
N THR A 47 -6.52 -7.30 -6.29
CA THR A 47 -6.98 -5.97 -5.88
C THR A 47 -5.93 -4.91 -6.21
N LEU A 48 -4.67 -5.16 -5.90
CA LEU A 48 -3.53 -4.28 -6.20
C LEU A 48 -3.33 -4.12 -7.70
N LYS A 49 -3.50 -5.20 -8.49
CA LYS A 49 -3.49 -5.11 -9.96
C LYS A 49 -4.59 -4.19 -10.49
N GLU A 50 -5.81 -4.32 -9.97
CA GLU A 50 -6.92 -3.43 -10.38
C GLU A 50 -6.65 -1.98 -9.96
N MET A 51 -6.06 -1.76 -8.79
CA MET A 51 -5.68 -0.44 -8.29
C MET A 51 -4.57 0.19 -9.13
N GLU A 52 -3.55 -0.60 -9.49
CA GLU A 52 -2.44 -0.15 -10.35
C GLU A 52 -2.96 0.23 -11.73
N LYS A 53 -3.83 -0.60 -12.32
CA LYS A 53 -4.50 -0.26 -13.58
C LYS A 53 -5.31 1.03 -13.45
N THR A 54 -6.10 1.16 -12.38
CA THR A 54 -6.91 2.37 -12.14
C THR A 54 -6.04 3.62 -12.00
N ALA A 55 -4.89 3.52 -11.32
CA ALA A 55 -3.92 4.61 -11.21
C ALA A 55 -3.37 4.99 -12.59
N ASN A 56 -2.87 4.01 -13.34
CA ASN A 56 -2.26 4.21 -14.65
C ASN A 56 -3.24 4.81 -15.67
N ASP A 57 -4.48 4.32 -15.70
CA ASP A 57 -5.55 4.85 -16.57
C ASP A 57 -5.86 6.33 -16.28
N ASN A 58 -5.48 6.84 -15.10
CA ASN A 58 -5.69 8.21 -14.66
C ASN A 58 -4.39 9.03 -14.59
N GLY A 59 -3.29 8.52 -15.16
CA GLY A 59 -1.99 9.22 -15.17
C GLY A 59 -1.31 9.31 -13.80
N LEU A 60 -1.65 8.40 -12.88
CA LEU A 60 -1.14 8.33 -11.52
C LEU A 60 -0.28 7.08 -11.34
N ARG A 61 0.62 7.13 -10.35
CA ARG A 61 1.38 5.98 -9.87
C ARG A 61 0.80 5.48 -8.54
N LEU A 62 0.69 4.16 -8.40
CA LEU A 62 0.29 3.55 -7.14
C LEU A 62 1.51 3.34 -6.23
N ARG A 63 1.39 3.70 -4.95
CA ARG A 63 2.31 3.29 -3.88
C ARG A 63 1.50 2.64 -2.77
N VAL A 64 1.89 1.41 -2.42
CA VAL A 64 1.23 0.64 -1.37
C VAL A 64 2.11 0.60 -0.13
N TRP A 65 1.53 0.94 1.01
CA TRP A 65 2.16 0.94 2.32
C TRP A 65 1.65 -0.25 3.12
N PHE A 66 2.51 -1.24 3.27
CA PHE A 66 2.34 -2.32 4.23
C PHE A 66 3.08 -1.99 5.53
N PRO A 67 2.67 -2.56 6.67
CA PRO A 67 3.48 -2.51 7.88
C PRO A 67 4.90 -3.04 7.62
N GLY A 68 5.89 -2.35 8.19
CA GLY A 68 7.31 -2.64 7.94
C GLY A 68 7.87 -2.07 6.63
N THR A 69 7.04 -1.51 5.73
CA THR A 69 7.55 -0.85 4.52
C THR A 69 8.29 0.43 4.88
N VAL A 70 9.57 0.50 4.52
CA VAL A 70 10.40 1.71 4.65
C VAL A 70 10.36 2.48 3.34
N GLY A 71 10.16 3.80 3.40
CA GLY A 71 10.33 4.64 2.24
C GLY A 71 10.35 6.12 2.57
N THR A 72 10.73 6.93 1.58
CA THR A 72 10.85 8.38 1.73
C THR A 72 9.48 9.05 1.85
N MET A 73 9.42 10.11 2.67
CA MET A 73 8.31 11.05 2.76
C MET A 73 8.51 12.18 1.74
N ASP A 74 8.47 11.85 0.45
CA ASP A 74 8.46 12.82 -0.65
C ASP A 74 7.02 13.13 -1.04
N LEU A 75 6.67 14.40 -1.28
CA LEU A 75 5.34 14.78 -1.78
C LEU A 75 5.31 14.71 -3.31
N ARG A 76 4.44 13.88 -3.86
CA ARG A 76 4.26 13.65 -5.29
C ARG A 76 2.79 13.74 -5.69
N MET A 77 2.48 14.76 -6.49
CA MET A 77 1.12 15.00 -6.98
C MET A 77 0.67 13.97 -8.04
N ASP A 78 1.60 13.20 -8.58
CA ASP A 78 1.36 12.13 -9.55
C ASP A 78 1.23 10.74 -8.89
N ARG A 79 1.05 10.68 -7.56
CA ARG A 79 1.06 9.42 -6.81
C ARG A 79 -0.14 9.30 -5.87
N VAL A 80 -0.73 8.10 -5.87
CA VAL A 80 -1.72 7.64 -4.90
C VAL A 80 -1.02 6.73 -3.90
N ASN A 81 -1.09 7.09 -2.62
CA ASN A 81 -0.69 6.22 -1.53
C ASN A 81 -1.89 5.45 -1.01
N VAL A 82 -1.70 4.15 -0.85
CA VAL A 82 -2.69 3.25 -0.27
C VAL A 82 -2.06 2.57 0.92
N ARG A 83 -2.70 2.68 2.09
CA ARG A 83 -2.29 1.99 3.30
C ARG A 83 -3.09 0.71 3.46
N VAL A 84 -2.40 -0.40 3.63
CA VAL A 84 -2.99 -1.70 3.96
C VAL A 84 -2.76 -1.98 5.43
N SER A 85 -3.81 -2.46 6.11
CA SER A 85 -3.77 -2.74 7.54
C SER A 85 -4.51 -4.03 7.87
N LYS A 86 -4.05 -4.75 8.89
CA LYS A 86 -4.71 -5.92 9.42
C LYS A 86 -5.95 -5.48 10.21
N ALA A 87 -7.11 -5.99 9.83
CA ALA A 87 -8.38 -5.73 10.50
C ALA A 87 -8.59 -6.67 11.71
N PRO A 88 -9.59 -6.42 12.57
CA PRO A 88 -9.82 -7.22 13.78
C PRO A 88 -10.10 -8.71 13.54
N ASP A 89 -10.57 -9.08 12.35
CA ASP A 89 -10.79 -10.46 11.93
C ASP A 89 -9.52 -11.15 11.37
N GLY A 90 -8.36 -10.50 11.49
CA GLY A 90 -7.07 -11.01 11.03
C GLY A 90 -6.80 -10.83 9.53
N LYS A 91 -7.76 -10.29 8.76
CA LYS A 91 -7.60 -10.10 7.31
C LYS A 91 -6.96 -8.76 6.99
N TRP A 92 -6.14 -8.73 5.95
CA TRP A 92 -5.49 -7.52 5.46
C TRP A 92 -6.42 -6.77 4.51
N ARG A 93 -6.62 -5.47 4.74
CA ARG A 93 -7.53 -4.65 3.96
C ARG A 93 -6.95 -3.30 3.59
N VAL A 94 -7.40 -2.77 2.47
CA VAL A 94 -7.20 -1.37 2.08
C VAL A 94 -7.86 -0.46 3.12
N GLY A 95 -7.07 0.30 3.85
CA GLY A 95 -7.53 1.18 4.93
C GLY A 95 -7.59 2.65 4.51
N GLY A 96 -6.43 3.25 4.22
CA GLY A 96 -6.31 4.68 3.94
C GLY A 96 -5.85 4.94 2.51
N ILE A 97 -6.39 6.00 1.88
CA ILE A 97 -6.06 6.41 0.52
C ILE A 97 -5.79 7.91 0.52
N SER A 98 -4.64 8.32 0.00
CA SER A 98 -4.25 9.72 -0.09
C SER A 98 -3.47 10.02 -1.37
N ILE A 99 -3.45 11.29 -1.77
CA ILE A 99 -2.56 11.79 -2.82
C ILE A 99 -1.29 12.30 -2.17
N GLY A 100 -0.13 11.93 -2.72
CA GLY A 100 1.17 12.42 -2.26
C GLY A 100 2.35 11.51 -2.50
#